data_AF-A0A6P5K6E8-F1
#
_entry.id   AF-A0A6P5K6E8-F1
#
_cell.length_a   1.000
_cell.length_b   1.000
_cell.length_c   1.000
_cell.angle_alpha   90.00
_cell.angle_beta   90.00
_cell.angle_gamma   90.00
#
_symmetry.space_group_name_H-M   'P 1'
#
loop_
_entity.id
_entity.type
_entity.pdbx_description
1 polymer ?
#
loop_
_entity_poly.entity_id
_entity_poly.type
_entity_poly.pdbx_seq_one_letter_code
_entity_poly.pdbx_strand_id
1 'polypeptide(L)'
;MAGRRTGGREGKTHAFIPESFDGHNLNVDRWLHQFNVISDLNNWDDSTQMKFLIESLKGEALDVYTGLSPEAKGDCQAVKDALAEAFRSDIEHRQPHGPKVIVFANSMGKGYYLKGKIEGIPVRFLVDSGAQVSVVHPDLWEQATDGDLDTLRPFENVVKVANGGEMKILGIWDTTVTLGKLEMEAEFLVANASTEEAIIGTDVLQDHGAILDFKHRTCTLRGKKFRLLPVGGSLEDEFDLELIEEISEN
;
A
#
# COMPACT_ATOMS: atom_id res chain seq x y z
N MET A 1 7.90 22.67 -55.57
CA MET A 1 7.07 21.44 -55.60
C MET A 1 7.44 20.60 -54.39
N ALA A 2 6.61 20.68 -53.34
CA ALA A 2 6.77 19.93 -52.11
C ALA A 2 6.24 18.49 -52.29
N GLY A 3 6.91 17.52 -51.68
CA GLY A 3 6.46 16.13 -51.57
C GLY A 3 6.87 15.57 -50.21
N ARG A 4 6.05 15.86 -49.20
CA ARG A 4 6.23 15.48 -47.80
C ARG A 4 5.86 14.00 -47.63
N ARG A 5 6.82 13.14 -47.29
CA ARG A 5 6.54 11.78 -46.80
C ARG A 5 6.20 11.87 -45.32
N THR A 6 4.93 11.73 -44.97
CA THR A 6 4.49 11.50 -43.59
C THR A 6 4.54 10.00 -43.32
N GLY A 7 5.60 9.53 -42.67
CA GLY A 7 5.59 8.24 -42.02
C GLY A 7 4.66 8.32 -40.81
N GLY A 8 3.57 7.55 -40.84
CA GLY A 8 2.74 7.33 -39.67
C GLY A 8 3.56 6.59 -38.62
N ARG A 9 3.80 7.22 -37.48
CA ARG A 9 4.18 6.53 -36.25
C ARG A 9 2.92 5.87 -35.73
N GLU A 10 2.78 4.57 -35.97
CA GLU A 10 1.88 3.73 -35.18
C GLU A 10 2.36 3.80 -33.72
N GLY A 11 1.50 4.32 -32.85
CA GLY A 11 1.75 4.37 -31.41
C GLY A 11 1.88 2.95 -30.89
N LYS A 12 2.97 2.66 -30.16
CA LYS A 12 3.09 1.42 -29.41
C LYS A 12 2.01 1.40 -28.33
N THR A 13 0.97 0.59 -28.51
CA THR A 13 0.01 0.25 -27.47
C THR A 13 0.76 -0.56 -26.40
N HIS A 14 0.84 -0.01 -25.18
CA HIS A 14 1.40 -0.72 -24.03
C HIS A 14 0.36 -1.73 -23.55
N ALA A 15 0.60 -3.03 -23.75
CA ALA A 15 -0.29 -4.07 -23.25
C ALA A 15 -0.21 -4.13 -21.72
N PHE A 16 -1.36 -4.17 -21.05
CA PHE A 16 -1.44 -4.36 -19.61
C PHE A 16 -1.20 -5.84 -19.28
N ILE A 17 -0.51 -6.15 -18.18
CA ILE A 17 -0.18 -7.52 -17.79
C ILE A 17 -0.94 -7.86 -16.51
N PRO A 18 -1.70 -8.98 -16.45
CA PRO A 18 -2.40 -9.40 -15.25
C PRO A 18 -1.44 -9.80 -14.14
N GLU A 19 -1.80 -9.48 -12.90
CA GLU A 19 -1.09 -9.94 -11.71
C GLU A 19 -1.16 -11.47 -11.59
N SER A 20 -0.14 -12.07 -10.98
CA SER A 20 -0.17 -13.51 -10.67
C SER A 20 -1.20 -13.82 -9.59
N PHE A 21 -1.74 -15.02 -9.58
CA PHE A 21 -2.71 -15.51 -8.60
C PHE A 21 -2.29 -16.87 -8.06
N ASP A 22 -2.13 -16.98 -6.75
CA ASP A 22 -1.75 -18.22 -6.06
C ASP A 22 -2.87 -18.85 -5.22
N GLY A 23 -4.04 -18.22 -5.19
CA GLY A 23 -5.20 -18.64 -4.39
C GLY A 23 -5.34 -17.90 -3.05
N HIS A 24 -4.28 -17.26 -2.56
CA HIS A 24 -4.23 -16.61 -1.25
C HIS A 24 -3.81 -15.14 -1.31
N ASN A 25 -3.08 -14.75 -2.34
CA ASN A 25 -2.54 -13.41 -2.50
C ASN A 25 -3.63 -12.35 -2.78
N LEU A 26 -4.76 -12.73 -3.38
CA LEU A 26 -5.89 -11.86 -3.70
C LEU A 26 -7.21 -12.60 -3.49
N ASN A 27 -8.31 -11.86 -3.30
CA ASN A 27 -9.66 -12.44 -3.41
C ASN A 27 -9.93 -12.86 -4.86
N VAL A 28 -10.45 -14.08 -5.05
CA VAL A 28 -10.63 -14.69 -6.38
C VAL A 28 -11.58 -13.89 -7.28
N ASP A 29 -12.68 -13.36 -6.75
CA ASP A 29 -13.66 -12.58 -7.52
C ASP A 29 -13.03 -11.27 -8.01
N ARG A 30 -12.25 -10.61 -7.14
CA ARG A 30 -11.52 -9.38 -7.49
C ARG A 30 -10.47 -9.64 -8.57
N TRP A 31 -9.69 -10.71 -8.44
CA TRP A 31 -8.65 -11.05 -9.41
C TRP A 31 -9.25 -11.42 -10.78
N LEU A 32 -10.30 -12.24 -10.82
CA LEU A 32 -11.00 -12.59 -12.05
C LEU A 32 -11.59 -11.36 -12.75
N HIS A 33 -12.13 -10.41 -11.98
CA HIS A 33 -12.62 -9.14 -12.52
C HIS A 33 -11.49 -8.33 -13.16
N GLN A 34 -10.35 -8.14 -12.48
CA GLN A 34 -9.20 -7.42 -13.04
C GLN A 34 -8.64 -8.10 -14.30
N PHE A 35 -8.57 -9.43 -14.29
CA PHE A 35 -8.14 -10.21 -15.44
C PHE A 35 -9.04 -9.97 -16.67
N ASN A 36 -10.37 -9.95 -16.48
CA ASN A 36 -11.32 -9.65 -17.56
C ASN A 36 -11.15 -8.23 -18.10
N VAL A 37 -11.02 -7.23 -17.22
CA VAL A 37 -10.78 -5.84 -17.63
C VAL A 37 -9.49 -5.71 -18.45
N ILE A 38 -8.41 -6.39 -18.06
CA ILE A 38 -7.14 -6.40 -18.80
C ILE A 38 -7.29 -7.10 -20.15
N SER A 39 -8.03 -8.21 -20.20
CA SER A 39 -8.35 -8.93 -21.43
C SER A 39 -9.08 -8.03 -22.44
N ASP A 40 -10.10 -7.29 -21.96
CA ASP A 40 -10.89 -6.37 -22.75
C ASP A 40 -10.05 -5.19 -23.25
N LEU A 41 -9.26 -4.57 -22.38
CA LEU A 41 -8.37 -3.46 -22.73
C LEU A 41 -7.32 -3.85 -23.77
N ASN A 42 -6.82 -5.09 -23.69
CA ASN A 42 -5.84 -5.61 -24.63
C ASN A 42 -6.46 -6.23 -25.89
N ASN A 43 -7.79 -6.31 -25.99
CA ASN A 43 -8.52 -6.99 -27.06
C ASN A 43 -8.03 -8.43 -27.29
N TRP A 44 -7.85 -9.20 -26.21
CA TRP A 44 -7.42 -10.59 -26.31
C TRP A 44 -8.48 -11.48 -26.92
N ASP A 45 -8.04 -12.39 -27.79
CA ASP A 45 -8.86 -13.53 -28.23
C ASP A 45 -8.85 -14.65 -27.17
N ASP A 46 -9.76 -15.62 -27.31
CA ASP A 46 -9.89 -16.73 -26.34
C ASP A 46 -8.58 -17.50 -26.12
N SER A 47 -7.77 -17.63 -27.18
CA SER A 47 -6.47 -18.30 -27.15
C SER A 47 -5.44 -17.53 -26.33
N THR A 48 -5.39 -16.20 -26.49
CA THR A 48 -4.49 -15.31 -25.76
C THR A 48 -4.92 -15.19 -24.32
N GLN A 49 -6.24 -15.05 -24.08
CA GLN A 49 -6.82 -15.03 -22.75
C GLN A 49 -6.46 -16.30 -21.98
N MET A 50 -6.58 -17.49 -22.59
CA MET A 50 -6.20 -18.74 -21.93
C MET A 50 -4.71 -18.80 -21.56
N LYS A 51 -3.82 -18.37 -22.46
CA LYS A 51 -2.37 -18.36 -22.20
C LYS A 51 -2.00 -17.49 -21.01
N PHE A 52 -2.49 -16.25 -21.00
CA PHE A 52 -2.24 -15.32 -19.90
C PHE A 52 -2.92 -15.76 -18.62
N LEU A 53 -4.10 -16.38 -18.68
CA LEU A 53 -4.76 -16.94 -17.51
C LEU A 53 -3.84 -17.95 -16.83
N ILE A 54 -3.33 -18.93 -17.58
CA ILE A 54 -2.45 -19.99 -17.07
C ILE A 54 -1.11 -19.43 -16.59
N GLU A 55 -0.49 -18.50 -17.35
CA GLU A 55 0.78 -17.88 -16.97
C GLU A 55 0.69 -17.08 -15.66
N SER A 56 -0.47 -16.48 -15.40
CA SER A 56 -0.73 -15.78 -14.15
C SER A 56 -0.98 -16.73 -12.97
N LEU A 57 -1.36 -17.99 -13.17
CA LEU A 57 -1.57 -18.94 -12.06
C LEU A 57 -0.24 -19.39 -11.44
N LYS A 58 -0.23 -19.50 -10.11
CA LYS A 58 0.87 -20.00 -9.27
C LYS A 58 0.29 -20.85 -8.14
N GLY A 59 1.14 -21.58 -7.42
CA GLY A 59 0.76 -22.28 -6.19
C GLY A 59 -0.52 -23.11 -6.31
N GLU A 60 -1.40 -23.00 -5.32
CA GLU A 60 -2.64 -23.79 -5.24
C GLU A 60 -3.61 -23.49 -6.38
N ALA A 61 -3.62 -22.26 -6.91
CA ALA A 61 -4.44 -21.92 -8.07
C ALA A 61 -3.96 -22.64 -9.35
N LEU A 62 -2.64 -22.83 -9.50
CA LEU A 62 -2.11 -23.66 -10.58
C LEU A 62 -2.46 -25.14 -10.35
N ASP A 63 -2.42 -25.62 -9.11
CA ASP A 63 -2.80 -26.99 -8.78
C ASP A 63 -4.28 -27.26 -9.14
N VAL A 64 -5.19 -26.33 -8.84
CA VAL A 64 -6.60 -26.38 -9.28
C VAL A 64 -6.70 -26.54 -10.79
N TYR A 65 -5.98 -25.71 -11.56
CA TYR A 65 -5.95 -25.83 -13.02
C TYR A 65 -5.40 -27.19 -13.47
N THR A 66 -4.30 -27.68 -12.87
CA THR A 66 -3.74 -28.99 -13.24
C THR A 66 -4.69 -30.15 -12.94
N GLY A 67 -5.54 -30.01 -11.93
CA GLY A 67 -6.57 -30.98 -11.55
C GLY A 67 -7.81 -31.02 -12.47
N LEU A 68 -7.99 -30.03 -13.35
CA LEU A 68 -9.13 -29.98 -14.27
C LEU A 68 -9.07 -31.04 -15.37
N SER A 69 -10.25 -31.45 -15.85
CA SER A 69 -10.38 -32.32 -17.02
C SER A 69 -9.84 -31.64 -18.28
N PRO A 70 -9.42 -32.42 -19.30
CA PRO A 70 -8.95 -31.87 -20.58
C PRO A 70 -9.98 -30.95 -21.25
N GLU A 71 -11.27 -31.24 -21.10
CA GLU A 71 -12.36 -30.44 -21.67
C GLU A 71 -12.46 -29.08 -20.97
N ALA A 72 -12.38 -29.06 -19.64
CA ALA A 72 -12.43 -27.83 -18.85
C ALA A 72 -11.18 -26.95 -19.05
N LYS A 73 -10.00 -27.56 -19.26
CA LYS A 73 -8.75 -26.84 -19.58
C LYS A 73 -8.79 -26.12 -20.94
N GLY A 74 -9.69 -26.53 -21.83
CA GLY A 74 -9.90 -25.91 -23.14
C GLY A 74 -10.87 -24.73 -23.12
N ASP A 75 -11.58 -24.50 -22.01
CA ASP A 75 -12.60 -23.46 -21.87
C ASP A 75 -12.18 -22.45 -20.80
N CYS A 76 -11.94 -21.21 -21.23
CA CYS A 76 -11.48 -20.16 -20.33
C CYS A 76 -12.50 -19.85 -19.24
N GLN A 77 -13.80 -19.93 -19.54
CA GLN A 77 -14.83 -19.70 -18.55
C GLN A 77 -14.88 -20.84 -17.54
N ALA A 78 -14.76 -22.09 -17.99
CA ALA A 78 -14.72 -23.25 -17.10
C ALA A 78 -13.53 -23.20 -16.12
N VAL A 79 -12.36 -22.71 -16.57
CA VAL A 79 -11.20 -22.50 -15.68
C VAL A 79 -11.48 -21.39 -14.66
N LYS A 80 -12.05 -20.26 -15.09
CA LYS A 80 -12.41 -19.16 -14.17
C LYS A 80 -13.45 -19.59 -13.13
N ASP A 81 -14.45 -20.36 -13.54
CA ASP A 81 -15.49 -20.87 -12.65
C ASP A 81 -14.93 -21.88 -11.65
N ALA A 82 -14.01 -22.75 -12.08
CA ALA A 82 -13.34 -23.69 -11.20
C ALA A 82 -12.44 -23.00 -10.18
N LEU A 83 -11.72 -21.94 -10.58
CA LEU A 83 -10.96 -21.10 -9.65
C LEU A 83 -11.91 -20.38 -8.68
N ALA A 84 -12.99 -19.79 -9.19
CA ALA A 84 -13.98 -19.12 -8.37
C ALA A 84 -14.59 -20.06 -7.35
N GLU A 85 -14.88 -21.31 -7.70
CA GLU A 85 -15.41 -22.34 -6.80
C GLU A 85 -14.38 -22.80 -5.77
N ALA A 86 -13.15 -23.10 -6.20
CA ALA A 86 -12.08 -23.58 -5.33
C ALA A 86 -11.69 -22.56 -4.25
N PHE A 87 -11.77 -21.26 -4.60
CA PHE A 87 -11.37 -20.16 -3.72
C PHE A 87 -12.56 -19.29 -3.27
N ARG A 88 -13.82 -19.76 -3.47
CA ARG A 88 -15.00 -19.07 -2.93
C ARG A 88 -14.98 -19.25 -1.42
N SER A 89 -14.80 -18.16 -0.68
CA SER A 89 -14.96 -18.19 0.77
C SER A 89 -16.44 -18.31 1.11
N ASP A 90 -16.90 -19.51 1.47
CA ASP A 90 -18.06 -19.63 2.35
C ASP A 90 -17.72 -18.91 3.67
N ILE A 91 -18.52 -17.91 4.03
CA ILE A 91 -18.32 -17.08 5.22
C ILE A 91 -18.55 -17.86 6.54
N GLU A 92 -18.88 -19.15 6.50
CA GLU A 92 -19.22 -19.89 7.71
C GLU A 92 -18.39 -21.18 7.90
N HIS A 93 -17.55 -21.15 8.94
CA HIS A 93 -17.06 -22.31 9.72
C HIS A 93 -15.91 -23.16 9.14
N ARG A 94 -14.70 -22.58 9.08
CA ARG A 94 -13.46 -23.33 9.34
C ARG A 94 -12.40 -22.43 9.99
N GLN A 95 -12.28 -22.52 11.31
CA GLN A 95 -11.15 -21.97 12.06
C GLN A 95 -9.91 -22.82 11.75
N PRO A 96 -8.78 -22.25 11.27
CA PRO A 96 -7.55 -23.00 11.13
C PRO A 96 -6.86 -23.11 12.50
N HIS A 97 -6.80 -24.32 13.05
CA HIS A 97 -5.91 -24.66 14.15
C HIS A 97 -4.48 -24.86 13.61
N GLY A 98 -3.78 -23.76 13.39
CA GLY A 98 -2.32 -23.67 13.23
C GLY A 98 -1.83 -22.45 13.99
N PRO A 99 -0.52 -22.34 14.32
CA PRO A 99 -0.02 -21.13 14.96
C PRO A 99 -0.38 -19.93 14.08
N LYS A 100 -1.11 -18.98 14.66
CA LYS A 100 -1.45 -17.71 14.00
C LYS A 100 -0.14 -17.00 13.67
N VAL A 101 0.37 -17.20 12.47
CA VAL A 101 1.38 -16.34 11.90
C VAL A 101 0.65 -15.04 11.56
N ILE A 102 0.86 -14.02 12.39
CA ILE A 102 0.46 -12.66 12.04
C ILE A 102 1.44 -12.23 10.94
N VAL A 103 1.03 -12.42 9.70
CA VAL A 103 1.70 -11.81 8.55
C VAL A 103 1.26 -10.35 8.53
N PHE A 104 2.15 -9.43 8.90
CA PHE A 104 1.96 -7.99 8.62
C PHE A 104 2.22 -7.77 7.12
N ALA A 105 1.30 -8.21 6.28
CA ALA A 105 1.24 -7.83 4.87
C ALA A 105 -0.23 -7.60 4.53
N ASN A 106 -0.56 -6.38 4.12
CA ASN A 106 -1.89 -5.96 3.70
C ASN A 106 -2.98 -6.12 4.76
N SER A 107 -2.79 -5.54 5.95
CA SER A 107 -3.97 -5.06 6.67
C SER A 107 -4.63 -3.98 5.79
N MET A 108 -5.63 -4.38 4.99
CA MET A 108 -6.66 -3.51 4.45
C MET A 108 -7.52 -2.91 5.59
N GLY A 109 -6.86 -2.40 6.63
CA GLY A 109 -7.48 -1.48 7.56
C GLY A 109 -7.72 -0.17 6.83
N LYS A 110 -8.76 0.55 7.23
CA LYS A 110 -8.89 1.98 6.91
C LYS A 110 -7.76 2.70 7.65
N GLY A 111 -6.57 2.75 7.05
CA GLY A 111 -5.45 3.52 7.57
C GLY A 111 -5.88 4.97 7.75
N TYR A 112 -5.40 5.61 8.80
CA TYR A 112 -5.66 7.01 9.04
C TYR A 112 -4.37 7.79 8.86
N TYR A 113 -4.46 8.94 8.20
CA TYR A 113 -3.32 9.79 7.93
C TYR A 113 -3.44 11.14 8.64
N LEU A 114 -2.27 11.69 8.98
CA LEU A 114 -2.09 13.08 9.31
C LEU A 114 -1.44 13.80 8.13
N LYS A 115 -1.95 15.00 7.80
CA LYS A 115 -1.28 15.90 6.87
C LYS A 115 -0.30 16.77 7.63
N GLY A 116 0.92 16.85 7.13
CA GLY A 116 1.96 17.69 7.70
C GLY A 116 3.07 17.98 6.72
N LYS A 117 4.23 18.33 7.27
CA LYS A 117 5.44 18.60 6.52
C LYS A 117 6.67 18.07 7.24
N ILE A 118 7.71 17.76 6.49
CA ILE A 118 9.09 17.57 6.98
C ILE A 118 9.96 18.49 6.14
N GLU A 119 10.81 19.34 6.75
CA GLU A 119 11.64 20.32 6.02
C GLU A 119 10.87 21.15 4.96
N GLY A 120 9.59 21.46 5.25
CA GLY A 120 8.70 22.19 4.35
C GLY A 120 8.06 21.36 3.23
N ILE A 121 8.48 20.11 3.01
CA ILE A 121 7.91 19.16 2.04
C ILE A 121 6.57 18.64 2.58
N PRO A 122 5.45 18.76 1.84
CA PRO A 122 4.17 18.20 2.25
C PRO A 122 4.21 16.66 2.32
N VAL A 123 3.74 16.09 3.43
CA VAL A 123 3.76 14.64 3.67
C VAL A 123 2.42 14.19 4.24
N ARG A 124 1.96 13.01 3.82
CA ARG A 124 0.88 12.28 4.49
C ARG A 124 1.49 11.17 5.35
N PHE A 125 1.39 11.33 6.66
CA PHE A 125 1.89 10.37 7.62
C PHE A 125 0.84 9.32 7.90
N LEU A 126 1.11 8.05 7.61
CA LEU A 126 0.28 6.96 8.12
C LEU A 126 0.42 6.92 9.64
N VAL A 127 -0.70 6.94 10.36
CA VAL A 127 -0.74 6.76 11.81
C VAL A 127 -0.87 5.27 12.10
N ASP A 128 0.20 4.65 12.58
CA ASP A 128 0.26 3.20 12.79
C ASP A 128 0.67 2.87 14.23
N SER A 129 -0.33 2.58 15.08
CA SER A 129 -0.08 2.09 16.44
C SER A 129 0.45 0.65 16.48
N GLY A 130 0.50 -0.05 15.35
CA GLY A 130 1.11 -1.37 15.20
C GLY A 130 2.61 -1.32 14.89
N ALA A 131 3.13 -0.18 14.43
CA ALA A 131 4.55 0.02 14.17
C ALA A 131 5.25 0.48 15.46
N GLN A 132 6.30 -0.24 15.89
CA GLN A 132 7.08 0.15 17.07
C GLN A 132 7.93 1.41 16.85
N VAL A 133 8.40 1.58 15.61
CA VAL A 133 9.30 2.64 15.17
C VAL A 133 8.69 3.42 14.02
N SER A 134 8.98 4.71 13.94
CA SER A 134 8.60 5.58 12.84
C SER A 134 9.57 5.41 11.67
N VAL A 135 9.04 5.45 10.44
CA VAL A 135 9.79 5.15 9.21
C VAL A 135 9.49 6.16 8.12
N VAL A 136 10.49 6.53 7.33
CA VAL A 136 10.31 7.32 6.09
C VAL A 136 10.92 6.61 4.89
N HIS A 137 10.32 6.85 3.73
CA HIS A 137 10.87 6.39 2.46
C HIS A 137 12.17 7.14 2.12
N PRO A 138 13.20 6.47 1.57
CA PRO A 138 14.47 7.11 1.20
C PRO A 138 14.31 8.33 0.29
N ASP A 139 13.39 8.29 -0.67
CA ASP A 139 13.12 9.40 -1.59
C ASP A 139 12.71 10.69 -0.86
N LEU A 140 11.93 10.57 0.23
CA LEU A 140 11.50 11.73 1.03
C LEU A 140 12.69 12.32 1.80
N TRP A 141 13.53 11.46 2.38
CA TRP A 141 14.77 11.90 3.04
C TRP A 141 15.71 12.57 2.03
N GLU A 142 15.94 11.96 0.86
CA GLU A 142 16.81 12.52 -0.18
C GLU A 142 16.30 13.87 -0.68
N GLN A 143 14.98 14.02 -0.85
CA GLN A 143 14.37 15.29 -1.21
C GLN A 143 14.58 16.38 -0.14
N ALA A 144 14.52 16.01 1.14
CA ALA A 144 14.67 16.94 2.26
C ALA A 144 16.13 17.36 2.51
N THR A 145 17.07 16.46 2.28
CA THR A 145 18.47 16.61 2.71
C THR A 145 19.47 16.71 1.55
N ASP A 146 19.00 16.64 0.30
CA ASP A 146 19.86 16.48 -0.89
C ASP A 146 20.75 15.23 -0.81
N GLY A 147 20.29 14.20 -0.08
CA GLY A 147 21.00 12.94 0.13
C GLY A 147 22.23 13.06 1.05
N ASP A 148 22.31 14.09 1.88
CA ASP A 148 23.44 14.31 2.80
C ASP A 148 23.50 13.23 3.88
N LEU A 149 24.47 12.31 3.74
CA LEU A 149 24.68 11.19 4.67
C LEU A 149 25.07 11.65 6.09
N ASP A 150 25.58 12.86 6.28
CA ASP A 150 25.91 13.40 7.60
C ASP A 150 24.64 13.67 8.43
N THR A 151 23.46 13.70 7.79
CA THR A 151 22.15 13.78 8.47
C THR A 151 21.66 12.43 9.02
N LEU A 152 22.36 11.33 8.71
CA LEU A 152 21.99 9.99 9.16
C LEU A 152 22.91 9.50 10.28
N ARG A 153 22.31 9.14 11.41
CA ARG A 153 22.98 8.35 12.44
C ARG A 153 23.03 6.87 12.02
N PRO A 154 24.12 6.15 12.31
CA PRO A 154 24.21 4.72 12.03
C PRO A 154 23.10 3.93 12.74
N PHE A 155 22.48 3.01 12.01
CA PHE A 155 21.57 2.02 12.57
C PHE A 155 22.27 0.65 12.57
N GLU A 156 22.66 0.17 13.75
CA GLU A 156 23.52 -1.03 13.87
C GLU A 156 22.74 -2.36 13.89
N ASN A 157 21.41 -2.30 13.89
CA ASN A 157 20.56 -3.49 13.96
C ASN A 157 20.11 -3.95 12.57
N VAL A 158 19.75 -5.23 12.44
CA VAL A 158 19.16 -5.79 11.23
C VAL A 158 17.64 -5.87 11.42
N VAL A 159 16.89 -5.18 10.56
CA VAL A 159 15.43 -5.29 10.52
C VAL A 159 15.05 -6.44 9.60
N LYS A 160 14.39 -7.47 10.13
CA LYS A 160 13.84 -8.59 9.36
C LYS A 160 12.37 -8.34 9.04
N VAL A 161 12.01 -8.45 7.77
CA VAL A 161 10.61 -8.37 7.34
C VAL A 161 9.92 -9.73 7.44
N ALA A 162 8.58 -9.72 7.47
CA ALA A 162 7.75 -10.90 7.72
C ALA A 162 7.94 -12.04 6.70
N ASN A 163 8.49 -11.75 5.51
CA ASN A 163 8.81 -12.73 4.47
C ASN A 163 10.22 -13.36 4.62
N GLY A 164 10.96 -13.04 5.69
CA GLY A 164 12.30 -13.54 5.95
C GLY A 164 13.44 -12.76 5.25
N GLY A 165 13.12 -11.72 4.48
CA GLY A 165 14.09 -10.79 3.92
C GLY A 165 14.67 -9.84 4.96
N GLU A 166 15.82 -9.24 4.66
CA GLU A 166 16.39 -8.14 5.43
C GLU A 166 15.96 -6.82 4.77
N MET A 167 15.44 -5.90 5.59
CA MET A 167 15.13 -4.55 5.14
C MET A 167 16.40 -3.72 5.22
N LYS A 168 16.77 -3.08 4.10
CA LYS A 168 17.90 -2.15 4.07
C LYS A 168 17.51 -0.85 4.76
N ILE A 169 18.13 -0.59 5.91
CA ILE A 169 18.05 0.69 6.62
C ILE A 169 19.26 1.54 6.20
N LEU A 170 19.03 2.78 5.76
CA LEU A 170 20.13 3.72 5.45
C LEU A 170 20.72 4.33 6.72
N GLY A 171 19.87 4.61 7.70
CA GLY A 171 20.24 5.16 9.00
C GLY A 171 19.01 5.65 9.76
N ILE A 172 19.26 6.30 10.90
CA ILE A 172 18.26 7.05 11.66
C ILE A 172 18.39 8.52 11.28
N TRP A 173 17.28 9.15 10.93
CA TRP A 173 17.20 10.56 10.61
C TRP A 173 16.43 11.30 11.70
N ASP A 174 17.09 12.27 12.33
CA ASP A 174 16.48 13.20 13.28
C ASP A 174 15.98 14.43 12.52
N THR A 175 14.69 14.76 12.64
CA THR A 175 14.09 15.90 11.92
C THR A 175 12.86 16.43 12.66
N THR A 176 12.36 17.58 12.21
CA THR A 176 11.16 18.21 12.72
C THR A 176 9.97 17.96 11.79
N VAL A 177 8.89 17.43 12.35
CA VAL A 177 7.59 17.30 11.69
C VAL A 177 6.71 18.50 12.04
N THR A 178 6.11 19.12 11.03
CA THR A 178 5.11 20.17 11.22
C THR A 178 3.71 19.66 10.91
N LEU A 179 2.83 19.67 11.92
CA LEU A 179 1.39 19.41 11.77
C LEU A 179 0.63 20.72 12.02
N GLY A 180 0.18 21.41 10.97
CA GLY A 180 -0.47 22.72 11.11
C GLY A 180 0.45 23.74 11.80
N LYS A 181 0.08 24.18 13.02
CA LYS A 181 0.88 25.08 13.88
C LYS A 181 1.69 24.34 14.95
N LEU A 182 1.77 23.01 14.91
CA LEU A 182 2.56 22.20 15.83
C LEU A 182 3.84 21.79 15.13
N GLU A 183 4.98 22.09 15.76
CA GLU A 183 6.27 21.53 15.41
C GLU A 183 6.65 20.50 16.47
N MET A 184 7.15 19.36 16.01
CA MET A 184 7.53 18.25 16.86
C MET A 184 8.76 17.55 16.32
N GLU A 185 9.71 17.25 17.21
CA GLU A 185 10.88 16.45 16.86
C GLU A 185 10.47 15.00 16.66
N ALA A 186 11.05 14.33 15.68
CA ALA A 186 10.83 12.92 15.41
C ALA A 186 12.12 12.26 14.92
N GLU A 187 12.31 11.01 15.33
CA GLU A 187 13.35 10.14 14.78
C GLU A 187 12.69 9.18 13.78
N PHE A 188 13.25 9.07 12.58
CA PHE A 188 12.76 8.14 11.56
C PHE A 188 13.85 7.17 11.13
N LEU A 189 13.51 5.89 11.01
CA LEU A 189 14.31 4.97 10.22
C LEU A 189 14.12 5.27 8.74
N VAL A 190 15.22 5.47 8.01
CA VAL A 190 15.16 5.69 6.56
C VAL A 190 15.27 4.34 5.86
N ALA A 191 14.14 3.86 5.33
CA ALA A 191 14.03 2.52 4.79
C ALA A 191 12.91 2.38 3.76
N ASN A 192 13.13 1.53 2.75
CA ASN A 192 12.06 1.13 1.84
C ASN A 192 11.20 0.04 2.50
N ALA A 193 10.37 0.46 3.46
CA ALA A 193 9.59 -0.40 4.32
C ALA A 193 8.12 -0.59 3.87
N SER A 194 7.61 0.36 3.10
CA SER A 194 6.18 0.50 2.81
C SER A 194 5.94 1.30 1.53
N THR A 195 4.72 1.21 1.00
CA THR A 195 4.26 2.08 -0.11
C THR A 195 4.01 3.53 0.33
N GLU A 196 3.88 3.74 1.63
CA GLU A 196 3.65 5.02 2.28
C GLU A 196 4.95 5.83 2.37
N GLU A 197 4.84 7.14 2.12
CA GLU A 197 5.98 8.07 2.18
C GLU A 197 6.56 8.19 3.60
N ALA A 198 5.70 8.15 4.62
CA ALA A 198 6.08 8.20 6.03
C ALA A 198 5.05 7.48 6.92
N ILE A 199 5.55 6.79 7.95
CA ILE A 199 4.78 6.14 9.01
C ILE A 199 5.17 6.76 10.35
N ILE A 200 4.17 7.24 11.10
CA ILE A 200 4.29 7.61 12.50
C ILE A 200 3.91 6.40 13.35
N GLY A 201 4.93 5.78 13.94
CA GLY A 201 4.84 4.62 14.83
C GLY A 201 4.60 5.02 16.29
N THR A 202 4.58 4.02 17.16
CA THR A 202 4.28 4.21 18.59
C THR A 202 5.34 5.01 19.34
N ASP A 203 6.58 5.03 18.88
CA ASP A 203 7.66 5.88 19.41
C ASP A 203 7.25 7.36 19.41
N VAL A 204 6.99 7.91 18.22
CA VAL A 204 6.58 9.30 18.06
C VAL A 204 5.20 9.55 18.69
N LEU A 205 4.26 8.62 18.56
CA LEU A 205 2.93 8.76 19.17
C LEU A 205 3.00 8.86 20.70
N GLN A 206 3.82 8.03 21.35
CA GLN A 206 3.96 8.05 22.81
C GLN A 206 4.71 9.30 23.28
N ASP A 207 5.81 9.64 22.62
CA ASP A 207 6.63 10.81 22.96
C ASP A 207 5.85 12.13 22.90
N HIS A 208 4.81 12.17 22.05
CA HIS A 208 3.98 13.34 21.83
C HIS A 208 2.60 13.26 22.50
N GLY A 209 2.37 12.23 23.32
CA GLY A 209 1.15 12.05 24.09
C GLY A 209 -0.10 11.88 23.22
N ALA A 210 0.00 11.07 22.17
CA ALA A 210 -1.06 10.91 21.19
C ALA A 210 -2.34 10.32 21.81
N ILE A 211 -3.48 10.92 21.47
CA ILE A 211 -4.82 10.35 21.72
C ILE A 211 -5.49 10.13 20.37
N LEU A 212 -5.68 8.86 20.00
CA LEU A 212 -6.37 8.46 18.78
C LEU A 212 -7.85 8.24 19.07
N ASP A 213 -8.69 9.16 18.56
CA ASP A 213 -10.14 9.09 18.65
C ASP A 213 -10.71 8.71 17.28
N PHE A 214 -10.94 7.42 17.08
CA PHE A 214 -11.49 6.90 15.82
C PHE A 214 -12.97 7.22 15.63
N LYS A 215 -13.73 7.45 16.72
CA LYS A 215 -15.14 7.82 16.63
C LYS A 215 -15.29 9.20 16.02
N HIS A 216 -14.46 10.14 16.46
CA HIS A 216 -14.47 11.52 16.00
C HIS A 216 -13.48 11.76 14.84
N ARG A 217 -12.68 10.75 14.47
CA ARG A 217 -11.61 10.80 13.47
C ARG A 217 -10.61 11.92 13.78
N THR A 218 -10.08 11.91 15.00
CA THR A 218 -9.09 12.92 15.42
C THR A 218 -7.91 12.30 16.14
N CYS A 219 -6.74 12.88 15.93
CA CYS A 219 -5.53 12.62 16.71
C CYS A 219 -5.22 13.86 17.52
N THR A 220 -5.06 13.73 18.83
CA THR A 220 -4.58 14.83 19.68
C THR A 220 -3.11 14.62 19.99
N LEU A 221 -2.25 15.60 19.70
CA LEU A 221 -0.82 15.58 20.01
C LEU A 221 -0.47 16.86 20.76
N ARG A 222 0.17 16.74 21.93
CA ARG A 222 0.53 17.88 22.80
C ARG A 222 -0.63 18.87 23.00
N GLY A 223 -1.84 18.36 23.23
CA GLY A 223 -3.06 19.15 23.44
C GLY A 223 -3.75 19.68 22.17
N LYS A 224 -3.08 19.65 21.00
CA LYS A 224 -3.65 20.11 19.73
C LYS A 224 -4.33 18.96 18.99
N LYS A 225 -5.52 19.23 18.45
CA LYS A 225 -6.36 18.23 17.77
C LYS A 225 -6.23 18.34 16.24
N PHE A 226 -5.97 17.21 15.60
CA PHE A 226 -5.79 17.06 14.16
C PHE A 226 -6.82 16.09 13.58
N ARG A 227 -7.27 16.35 12.35
CA ARG A 227 -8.17 15.45 11.63
C ARG A 227 -7.40 14.22 11.15
N LEU A 228 -7.94 13.03 11.42
CA LEU A 228 -7.48 11.78 10.84
C LEU A 228 -8.19 11.55 9.50
N LEU A 229 -7.42 11.43 8.42
CA LEU A 229 -7.92 11.27 7.06
C LEU A 229 -7.95 9.78 6.67
N PRO A 230 -9.07 9.24 6.18
CA PRO A 230 -9.15 7.83 5.77
C PRO A 230 -8.43 7.58 4.42
N VAL A 231 -7.92 6.35 4.21
CA VAL A 231 -7.48 5.87 2.89
C VAL A 231 -8.63 6.00 1.88
N GLY A 232 -8.39 6.66 0.74
CA GLY A 232 -9.33 6.73 -0.38
C GLY A 232 -10.50 7.71 -0.21
N GLY A 233 -10.39 8.69 0.69
CA GLY A 233 -11.36 9.79 0.81
C GLY A 233 -11.46 10.64 -0.46
N SER A 234 -12.66 11.14 -0.74
CA SER A 234 -12.98 12.09 -1.82
C SER A 234 -12.14 13.37 -1.70
N LEU A 235 -11.88 14.07 -2.81
CA LEU A 235 -11.29 15.42 -2.87
C LEU A 235 -12.00 16.44 -1.95
N GLU A 236 -13.23 16.16 -1.51
CA GLU A 236 -13.94 16.98 -0.52
C GLU A 236 -13.26 16.98 0.87
N ASP A 237 -12.48 15.93 1.23
CA ASP A 237 -11.67 15.89 2.46
C ASP A 237 -10.38 16.76 2.37
N GLU A 238 -10.09 17.36 1.21
CA GLU A 238 -8.98 18.32 1.04
C GLU A 238 -9.33 19.76 1.42
N PHE A 239 -10.63 20.10 1.53
CA PHE A 239 -11.09 21.48 1.67
C PHE A 239 -11.56 21.89 3.07
N ASP A 240 -11.56 21.00 4.07
CA ASP A 240 -11.76 21.41 5.47
C ASP A 240 -10.46 21.96 6.07
N LEU A 241 -10.28 23.23 5.73
CA LEU A 241 -9.29 24.19 6.19
C LEU A 241 -9.27 24.33 7.72
N GLU A 242 -8.07 24.66 8.20
CA GLU A 242 -7.82 25.43 9.42
C GLU A 242 -8.32 24.86 10.75
N LEU A 243 -7.35 24.39 11.55
CA LEU A 243 -7.22 24.67 12.97
C LEU A 243 -8.55 24.83 13.75
N ILE A 244 -8.99 23.76 14.43
CA ILE A 244 -9.98 23.94 15.50
C ILE A 244 -9.25 24.65 16.65
N GLU A 245 -9.29 25.99 16.66
CA GLU A 245 -8.80 26.78 17.78
C GLU A 245 -9.55 26.42 19.06
N GLU A 246 -8.79 26.38 20.15
CA GLU A 246 -9.23 26.08 21.50
C GLU A 246 -10.36 27.03 21.93
N ILE A 247 -11.45 26.47 22.44
CA ILE A 247 -12.33 27.24 23.32
C ILE A 247 -11.57 27.35 24.65
N SER A 248 -10.97 28.51 24.89
CA SER A 248 -10.51 28.91 26.22
C SER A 248 -11.75 28.99 27.13
N GLU A 249 -11.87 28.08 28.09
CA GLU A 249 -12.75 28.30 29.24
C GLU A 249 -11.95 29.07 30.30
N ASN A 250 -12.56 30.20 30.67
CA ASN A 250 -12.09 31.22 31.60
C ASN A 250 -12.33 30.80 33.06
#